data_AF-A0A536SKE8-F1
#
_entry.id   AF-A0A536SKE8-F1
#
_cell.length_a   1.000
_cell.length_b   1.000
_cell.length_c   1.000
_cell.angle_alpha   90.00
_cell.angle_beta   90.00
_cell.angle_gamma   90.00
#
_symmetry.space_group_name_H-M   'P 1'
#
loop_
_entity.id
_entity.type
_entity.pdbx_description
1 polymer ?
#
loop_
_entity_poly.entity_id
_entity_poly.type
_entity_poly.pdbx_seq_one_letter_code
_entity_poly.pdbx_strand_id
1 'polypeptide(L)' 'MRALYEAASALERQERFERRKAQLPAKTGEPWTEEEDRKLLAAFDAGRALQELAAAHERTMAAVRARLLKYGRINA' A
#
# COMPACT_ATOMS: atom_id res chain seq x y z
N MET A 1 4.49 -41.37 13.26
CA MET A 1 5.03 -40.10 13.82
C MET A 1 4.99 -39.00 12.75
N ARG A 2 3.79 -38.51 12.36
CA ARG A 2 3.60 -37.49 11.30
C ARG A 2 2.54 -36.43 11.66
N ALA A 3 1.64 -36.73 12.60
CA ALA A 3 0.57 -35.82 13.01
C ALA A 3 1.05 -34.56 13.76
N LEU A 4 2.12 -34.66 14.56
CA LEU A 4 2.68 -33.52 15.30
C LEU A 4 3.37 -32.49 14.37
N TYR A 5 3.92 -32.95 13.25
CA TYR A 5 4.65 -32.08 12.32
C TYR A 5 3.71 -31.22 11.48
N GLU A 6 2.54 -31.75 11.12
CA GLU A 6 1.49 -31.02 10.38
C GLU A 6 0.91 -29.85 11.20
N ALA A 7 0.69 -30.04 12.50
CA ALA A 7 0.15 -29.00 13.38
C ALA A 7 1.14 -27.83 13.56
N ALA A 8 2.43 -28.11 13.72
CA ALA A 8 3.47 -27.07 13.81
C ALA A 8 3.60 -26.28 12.49
N SER A 9 3.52 -26.97 11.35
CA SER A 9 3.59 -26.38 10.01
C SER A 9 2.41 -25.47 9.66
N ALA A 10 1.24 -25.74 10.25
CA ALA A 10 0.03 -24.92 10.10
C ALA A 10 0.14 -23.62 10.89
N LEU A 11 0.64 -23.68 12.13
CA LEU A 11 0.84 -22.49 12.97
C LEU A 11 1.85 -21.50 12.37
N GLU A 12 2.97 -21.99 11.83
CA GLU A 12 3.97 -21.14 11.18
C GLU A 12 3.44 -20.41 9.94
N ARG A 13 2.53 -21.03 9.18
CA ARG A 13 1.89 -20.40 8.01
C ARG A 13 0.99 -19.24 8.43
N GLN A 14 0.30 -19.40 9.56
CA GLN A 14 -0.62 -18.40 10.09
C GLN A 14 0.14 -17.18 10.65
N GLU A 15 1.23 -17.40 11.40
CA GLU A 15 2.10 -16.30 11.84
C GLU A 15 2.74 -15.52 10.69
N ARG A 16 3.20 -16.20 9.63
CA ARG A 16 3.76 -15.54 8.44
C ARG A 16 2.72 -14.73 7.66
N PHE A 17 1.43 -15.07 7.76
CA PHE A 17 0.35 -14.31 7.14
C PHE A 17 0.04 -13.05 7.95
N GLU A 18 -0.08 -13.16 9.28
CA GLU A 18 -0.35 -12.03 10.17
C GLU A 18 0.80 -11.01 10.17
N ARG A 19 2.05 -11.47 10.20
CA ARG A 19 3.22 -10.58 10.10
C ARG A 19 3.31 -9.87 8.74
N ARG A 20 2.81 -10.49 7.66
CA ARG A 20 2.74 -9.84 6.35
C ARG A 20 1.62 -8.81 6.31
N LYS A 21 0.42 -9.12 6.83
CA LYS A 21 -0.70 -8.18 7.01
C LYS A 21 -0.29 -6.95 7.82
N ALA A 22 0.44 -7.14 8.91
CA ALA A 22 0.92 -6.06 9.75
C ALA A 22 1.97 -5.15 9.09
N GLN A 23 2.57 -5.57 7.97
CA GLN A 23 3.56 -4.80 7.21
C GLN A 23 2.97 -4.14 5.95
N LEU A 24 1.69 -4.34 5.64
CA LEU A 24 1.05 -3.58 4.58
C LEU A 24 0.73 -2.16 5.08
N PRO A 25 0.95 -1.12 4.25
CA PRO A 25 0.50 0.23 4.56
C PRO A 25 -0.99 0.21 4.93
N ALA A 26 -1.35 0.93 6.00
CA ALA A 26 -2.64 0.86 6.69
C ALA A 26 -3.85 1.02 5.76
N LYS A 27 -3.68 1.71 4.63
CA LYS A 27 -4.75 2.02 3.68
C LYS A 27 -4.74 1.13 2.43
N THR A 28 -4.19 -0.08 2.47
CA THR A 28 -4.25 -0.97 1.30
C THR A 28 -5.70 -1.43 1.05
N GLY A 29 -6.34 -0.93 -0.02
CA GLY A 29 -7.72 -1.29 -0.41
C GLY A 29 -8.79 -0.24 -0.07
N GLU A 30 -8.47 0.83 0.64
CA GLU A 30 -9.43 1.92 0.88
C GLU A 30 -9.68 2.75 -0.40
N PRO A 31 -10.92 3.21 -0.65
CA PRO A 31 -11.19 4.12 -1.75
C PRO A 31 -10.41 5.44 -1.58
N TRP A 32 -9.93 6.01 -2.68
CA TRP A 32 -9.37 7.37 -2.68
C TRP A 32 -10.51 8.37 -2.45
N THR A 33 -10.38 9.20 -1.43
CA THR A 33 -11.31 10.32 -1.23
C THR A 33 -10.89 11.52 -2.06
N GLU A 34 -11.83 12.38 -2.43
CA GLU A 34 -11.53 13.61 -3.17
C GLU A 34 -10.55 14.52 -2.42
N GLU A 35 -10.63 14.57 -1.09
CA GLU A 35 -9.68 15.29 -0.24
C GLU A 35 -8.26 14.74 -0.37
N GLU A 36 -8.13 13.43 -0.35
CA GLU A 36 -6.86 12.72 -0.46
C GLU A 36 -6.25 12.91 -1.85
N ASP A 37 -7.09 12.90 -2.89
CA ASP A 37 -6.69 13.20 -4.26
C ASP A 37 -6.18 14.63 -4.42
N ARG A 38 -6.90 15.62 -3.87
CA ARG A 38 -6.47 17.02 -3.92
C ARG A 38 -5.12 17.21 -3.23
N LYS A 39 -4.92 16.59 -2.06
CA LYS A 39 -3.64 16.63 -1.34
C LYS A 39 -2.51 15.98 -2.14
N LEU A 40 -2.79 14.82 -2.75
CA LEU A 40 -1.81 14.12 -3.59
C LEU A 40 -1.40 14.98 -4.79
N LEU A 41 -2.38 15.52 -5.52
CA LEU A 41 -2.15 16.34 -6.70
C LEU A 41 -1.41 17.63 -6.36
N ALA A 42 -1.81 18.33 -5.29
CA ALA A 42 -1.13 19.53 -4.84
C ALA A 42 0.32 19.27 -4.43
N ALA A 43 0.57 18.16 -3.73
CA ALA A 43 1.93 17.79 -3.34
C ALA A 43 2.78 17.36 -4.54
N PHE A 44 2.21 16.66 -5.52
CA PHE A 44 2.88 16.35 -6.78
C PHE A 44 3.21 17.62 -7.58
N ASP A 45 2.26 18.55 -7.69
CA ASP A 45 2.43 19.84 -8.36
C ASP A 45 3.47 20.74 -7.67
N ALA A 46 3.65 20.57 -6.36
CA ALA A 46 4.74 21.18 -5.60
C ALA A 46 6.11 20.53 -5.83
N GLY A 47 6.21 19.51 -6.70
CA GLY A 47 7.48 18.85 -7.06
C GLY A 47 7.92 17.76 -6.09
N ARG A 48 7.04 17.27 -5.20
CA ARG A 48 7.38 16.20 -4.24
C ARG A 48 7.59 14.87 -4.96
N ALA A 49 8.54 14.08 -4.48
CA ALA A 49 8.84 12.79 -5.07
C ALA A 49 7.73 11.76 -4.78
N LEU A 50 7.50 10.83 -5.72
CA LEU A 50 6.49 9.77 -5.58
C LEU A 50 6.64 8.93 -4.29
N GLN A 51 7.88 8.75 -3.83
CA GLN A 51 8.17 8.02 -2.59
C GLN A 51 7.70 8.80 -1.35
N GLU A 52 7.88 10.12 -1.33
CA GLU A 52 7.37 10.98 -0.25
C GLU A 52 5.84 11.02 -0.25
N LEU A 53 5.23 11.07 -1.44
CA LEU A 53 3.77 11.01 -1.58
C LEU A 53 3.21 9.69 -1.07
N ALA A 54 3.83 8.57 -1.42
CA ALA A 54 3.45 7.24 -0.93
C ALA A 54 3.52 7.16 0.61
N ALA A 55 4.59 7.68 1.21
CA ALA A 55 4.74 7.73 2.65
C ALA A 55 3.70 8.65 3.31
N ALA A 56 3.47 9.85 2.77
CA ALA A 56 2.55 10.84 3.32
C ALA A 56 1.08 10.38 3.29
N HIS A 57 0.71 9.58 2.29
CA HIS A 57 -0.63 9.03 2.15
C HIS A 57 -0.77 7.62 2.74
N GLU A 58 0.30 7.04 3.28
CA GLU A 58 0.36 5.65 3.76
C GLU A 58 -0.16 4.66 2.71
N ARG A 59 0.17 4.93 1.44
CA ARG A 59 -0.20 4.11 0.27
C ARG A 59 1.06 3.57 -0.40
N THR A 60 0.89 2.54 -1.22
CA THR A 60 1.97 2.05 -2.06
C THR A 60 2.28 3.04 -3.18
N MET A 61 3.54 3.07 -3.64
CA MET A 61 3.94 3.90 -4.79
C MET A 61 3.15 3.56 -6.05
N ALA A 62 2.76 2.29 -6.22
CA ALA A 62 1.92 1.85 -7.33
C ALA A 62 0.52 2.49 -7.29
N ALA A 63 -0.10 2.58 -6.10
CA ALA A 63 -1.39 3.23 -5.93
C ALA A 63 -1.31 4.74 -6.23
N VAL A 64 -0.26 5.41 -5.75
CA VAL A 64 0.00 6.82 -6.06
C VAL A 64 0.20 7.05 -7.56
N ARG A 65 1.03 6.23 -8.22
CA ARG A 65 1.24 6.31 -9.67
C ARG A 65 -0.05 6.11 -10.45
N ALA A 66 -0.82 5.07 -10.14
CA ALA A 66 -2.11 4.82 -10.79
C ALA A 66 -3.06 6.01 -10.64
N ARG A 67 -3.04 6.68 -9.48
CA ARG A 67 -3.87 7.86 -9.24
C ARG A 67 -3.39 9.08 -10.03
N LEU A 68 -2.10 9.34 -10.08
CA LEU A 68 -1.53 10.42 -10.89
C LEU A 68 -1.77 10.20 -12.39
N LEU A 69 -1.71 8.95 -12.85
CA LEU A 69 -2.03 8.57 -14.23
C LEU A 69 -3.51 8.85 -14.55
N LYS A 70 -4.43 8.51 -13.62
CA LYS A 70 -5.87 8.81 -13.75
C LYS A 70 -6.14 10.31 -13.93
N TYR A 71 -5.36 11.17 -13.27
CA TYR A 71 -5.46 12.63 -13.38
C TYR A 71 -4.54 13.24 -14.46
N GLY A 72 -3.87 12.42 -15.27
CA GLY A 72 -3.01 12.89 -16.36
C GLY A 72 -1.75 13.65 -15.91
N ARG A 73 -1.31 13.47 -14.66
CA ARG A 73 -0.10 14.14 -14.13
C ARG A 73 1.20 13.41 -14.46
N ILE A 74 1.08 12.13 -14.81
CA ILE A 74 2.17 11.33 -15.36
C ILE A 74 1.62 10.53 -16.55
N ASN A 75 2.45 10.31 -17.56
CA ASN A 75 2.14 9.39 -18.66
C ASN A 75 2.63 7.98 -18.33
N ALA A 76 1.97 6.98 -18.95
CA ALA A 76 2.38 5.58 -18.91
C ALA A 76 3.71 5.37 -19.66
#